data_AF-A0A2L2LZK6-F1
#
_entry.id   AF-A0A2L2LZK6-F1
#
_cell.length_a   1.000
_cell.length_b   1.000
_cell.length_c   1.000
_cell.angle_alpha   90.00
_cell.angle_beta   90.00
_cell.angle_gamma   90.00
#
_symmetry.space_group_name_H-M   'P 1'
#
loop_
_entity.id
_entity.type
_entity.pdbx_description
1 polymer ?
#
loop_
_entity_poly.entity_id
_entity_poly.type
_entity_poly.pdbx_seq_one_letter_code
_entity_poly.pdbx_strand_id
1 'polypeptide(L)'
;MQSENKIQQHDNFFEMVRRPSSNSEKNIEIQANQPVEDSFPTTGAEEQHADNQTEMEHAQDRDTDALMPHAARRVLVYLMRQGVILAAENLKLFDLLCRYEAEIRRHLAEVYIQLVLDAKKGVAYIINLESIEDEQEDENQPLDDFPVLIRKRTLTVYDTLILLILRKYYQERETAGEQKIIIDVERIQSSLIPFIPLTNHDSKDRKKLNAALEKFIEKKVLTGLRGEEGRYEITPIIRALLQIEI
;
A
#
# COMPACT_ATOMS: atom_id res chain seq x y z
N MET A 1 39.33 -10.65 -33.10
CA MET A 1 38.52 -11.68 -33.80
C MET A 1 37.56 -12.21 -32.74
N GLN A 2 36.23 -12.07 -32.83
CA GLN A 2 35.32 -12.46 -33.94
C GLN A 2 35.49 -13.97 -34.23
N SER A 3 34.48 -14.84 -34.16
CA SER A 3 33.03 -14.65 -33.94
C SER A 3 32.39 -16.02 -33.54
N GLU A 4 31.09 -16.24 -33.29
CA GLU A 4 29.88 -15.45 -33.60
C GLU A 4 28.77 -15.54 -32.50
N ASN A 5 27.60 -16.11 -32.81
CA ASN A 5 26.31 -16.02 -32.12
C ASN A 5 25.50 -17.34 -32.28
N LYS A 6 24.78 -17.81 -31.25
CA LYS A 6 23.51 -18.54 -31.43
C LYS A 6 22.57 -18.41 -30.23
N ILE A 7 21.26 -18.34 -30.48
CA ILE A 7 20.17 -18.04 -29.52
C ILE A 7 19.10 -19.14 -29.58
N GLN A 8 18.20 -19.19 -28.57
CA GLN A 8 17.09 -20.15 -28.35
C GLN A 8 17.55 -21.56 -27.92
N GLN A 9 16.84 -22.27 -27.04
CA GLN A 9 15.40 -22.26 -26.76
C GLN A 9 15.03 -22.06 -25.28
N HIS A 10 13.86 -21.47 -25.04
CA HIS A 10 13.09 -21.62 -23.81
C HIS A 10 11.61 -21.40 -24.17
N ASP A 11 10.80 -22.45 -24.16
CA ASP A 11 9.47 -22.40 -24.77
C ASP A 11 8.44 -21.66 -23.90
N ASN A 12 7.69 -20.75 -24.52
CA ASN A 12 6.76 -19.88 -23.82
C ASN A 12 5.45 -20.62 -23.47
N PHE A 13 5.36 -21.09 -22.22
CA PHE A 13 4.15 -21.62 -21.58
C PHE A 13 2.86 -20.82 -21.88
N PHE A 14 2.97 -19.49 -22.03
CA PHE A 14 1.86 -18.59 -22.33
C PHE A 14 1.26 -18.71 -23.75
N GLU A 15 1.94 -19.33 -24.72
CA GLU A 15 1.37 -19.63 -26.05
C GLU A 15 0.21 -20.65 -25.96
N MET A 16 0.30 -21.60 -25.02
CA MET A 16 -0.67 -22.71 -24.87
C MET A 16 -2.09 -22.22 -24.57
N VAL A 17 -2.24 -21.05 -23.94
CA VAL A 17 -3.50 -20.54 -23.38
C VAL A 17 -4.25 -19.60 -24.33
N ARG A 18 -3.73 -19.33 -25.54
CA ARG A 18 -4.29 -18.34 -26.48
C ARG A 18 -4.91 -18.93 -27.76
N ARG A 19 -5.41 -20.16 -27.73
CA ARG A 19 -6.19 -20.74 -28.85
C ARG A 19 -7.70 -20.59 -28.62
N PRO A 20 -8.38 -19.61 -29.26
CA PRO A 20 -9.83 -19.70 -29.44
C PRO A 20 -10.16 -20.84 -30.41
N SER A 21 -11.27 -21.54 -30.16
CA SER A 21 -11.69 -22.70 -30.97
C SER A 21 -12.12 -22.28 -32.37
N SER A 22 -11.36 -22.67 -33.40
CA SER A 22 -11.78 -22.57 -34.80
C SER A 22 -12.86 -23.61 -35.10
N ASN A 23 -14.13 -23.21 -35.05
CA ASN A 23 -15.23 -24.07 -35.48
C ASN A 23 -15.25 -24.15 -37.02
N SER A 24 -15.08 -25.34 -37.59
CA SER A 24 -15.01 -25.54 -39.04
C SER A 24 -16.38 -25.79 -39.67
N GLU A 25 -16.57 -25.23 -40.86
CA GLU A 25 -17.84 -25.18 -41.58
C GLU A 25 -18.30 -26.54 -42.12
N LYS A 26 -19.61 -26.68 -42.36
CA LYS A 26 -20.12 -27.46 -43.49
C LYS A 26 -21.40 -26.83 -44.06
N ASN A 27 -21.43 -26.73 -45.39
CA ASN A 27 -22.48 -26.07 -46.18
C ASN A 27 -23.84 -26.80 -46.12
N ILE A 28 -24.90 -26.07 -46.51
CA ILE A 28 -25.88 -26.50 -47.53
C ILE A 28 -26.46 -25.23 -48.22
N GLU A 29 -27.01 -25.42 -49.42
CA GLU A 29 -27.08 -24.43 -50.50
C GLU A 29 -28.21 -23.38 -50.42
N ILE A 30 -28.08 -22.32 -51.24
CA ILE A 30 -29.14 -21.35 -51.54
C ILE A 30 -29.89 -21.78 -52.80
N GLN A 31 -31.21 -21.90 -52.74
CA GLN A 31 -32.11 -21.72 -53.88
C GLN A 31 -33.37 -20.96 -53.46
N ALA A 32 -34.01 -20.27 -54.39
CA ALA A 32 -35.19 -19.44 -54.14
C ALA A 32 -36.26 -19.66 -55.21
N ASN A 33 -37.52 -19.80 -54.77
CA ASN A 33 -38.71 -19.40 -55.54
C ASN A 33 -39.96 -19.33 -54.64
N GLN A 34 -40.97 -18.59 -55.11
CA GLN A 34 -42.29 -18.36 -54.51
C GLN A 34 -43.38 -19.17 -55.27
N PRO A 35 -44.71 -18.98 -55.03
CA PRO A 35 -45.50 -18.80 -53.80
C PRO A 35 -46.66 -19.83 -53.72
N VAL A 36 -47.66 -19.62 -52.84
CA VAL A 36 -49.14 -19.66 -53.07
C VAL A 36 -49.93 -20.10 -51.81
N GLU A 37 -51.19 -19.65 -51.74
CA GLU A 37 -52.29 -19.89 -50.78
C GLU A 37 -52.53 -21.39 -50.42
N ASP A 38 -53.30 -21.79 -49.40
CA ASP A 38 -54.42 -21.17 -48.63
C ASP A 38 -54.53 -21.92 -47.26
N SER A 39 -54.91 -21.37 -46.09
CA SER A 39 -56.31 -21.09 -45.68
C SER A 39 -56.42 -20.88 -44.14
N PHE A 40 -57.53 -20.30 -43.66
CA PHE A 40 -57.90 -20.05 -42.23
C PHE A 40 -59.02 -21.03 -41.75
N PRO A 41 -59.61 -20.97 -40.51
CA PRO A 41 -59.32 -20.19 -39.27
C PRO A 41 -59.01 -21.16 -38.09
N THR A 42 -59.33 -21.04 -36.77
CA THR A 42 -60.20 -20.17 -35.93
C THR A 42 -59.84 -20.28 -34.43
N THR A 43 -60.18 -19.26 -33.62
CA THR A 43 -60.36 -19.27 -32.13
C THR A 43 -59.10 -19.50 -31.26
N GLY A 44 -58.83 -18.76 -30.17
CA GLY A 44 -59.50 -17.59 -29.60
C GLY A 44 -59.80 -17.71 -28.09
N ALA A 45 -58.85 -17.32 -27.24
CA ALA A 45 -59.07 -16.97 -25.83
C ALA A 45 -57.82 -16.27 -25.25
N GLU A 46 -57.99 -15.12 -24.60
CA GLU A 46 -57.03 -14.58 -23.63
C GLU A 46 -57.59 -14.87 -22.23
N GLU A 47 -56.85 -15.55 -21.35
CA GLU A 47 -56.84 -15.25 -19.91
C GLU A 47 -55.77 -16.04 -19.13
N GLN A 48 -54.76 -15.29 -18.67
CA GLN A 48 -54.05 -15.39 -17.40
C GLN A 48 -54.09 -16.73 -16.62
N HIS A 49 -52.99 -17.49 -16.68
CA HIS A 49 -52.51 -18.27 -15.54
C HIS A 49 -51.05 -17.94 -15.25
N ALA A 50 -50.78 -17.46 -14.04
CA ALA A 50 -49.42 -17.32 -13.53
C ALA A 50 -49.11 -18.50 -12.60
N ASP A 51 -47.97 -19.17 -12.81
CA ASP A 51 -47.04 -19.44 -11.71
C ASP A 51 -45.60 -19.69 -12.24
N ASN A 52 -44.63 -19.33 -11.40
CA ASN A 52 -43.27 -19.86 -11.27
C ASN A 52 -42.41 -20.19 -12.51
N GLN A 53 -41.57 -19.22 -12.92
CA GLN A 53 -40.21 -19.52 -13.43
C GLN A 53 -39.23 -18.33 -13.46
N THR A 54 -39.09 -17.58 -12.35
CA THR A 54 -38.10 -16.47 -12.25
C THR A 54 -37.36 -16.45 -10.90
N GLU A 55 -36.83 -17.61 -10.46
CA GLU A 55 -36.09 -17.73 -9.18
C GLU A 55 -34.67 -18.32 -9.35
N MET A 56 -33.87 -17.82 -10.31
CA MET A 56 -32.47 -18.28 -10.51
C MET A 56 -31.41 -17.18 -10.77
N GLU A 57 -31.66 -15.90 -10.41
CA GLU A 57 -30.65 -14.82 -10.57
C GLU A 57 -30.28 -14.04 -9.28
N HIS A 58 -30.78 -14.42 -8.09
CA HIS A 58 -30.51 -13.70 -6.82
C HIS A 58 -29.97 -14.60 -5.69
N ALA A 59 -29.11 -15.56 -6.03
CA ALA A 59 -28.51 -16.52 -5.11
C ALA A 59 -27.00 -16.30 -4.84
N GLN A 60 -26.43 -15.16 -5.23
CA GLN A 60 -24.96 -14.97 -5.30
C GLN A 60 -24.40 -13.77 -4.50
N ASP A 61 -25.25 -13.08 -3.72
CA ASP A 61 -24.88 -11.83 -3.02
C ASP A 61 -25.43 -11.77 -1.57
N ARG A 62 -25.34 -12.89 -0.84
CA ARG A 62 -25.71 -12.99 0.59
C ARG A 62 -24.56 -13.32 1.56
N ASP A 63 -23.47 -13.89 1.06
CA ASP A 63 -22.26 -14.17 1.87
C ASP A 63 -21.21 -13.04 1.78
N THR A 64 -21.46 -12.02 0.94
CA THR A 64 -20.59 -10.87 0.71
C THR A 64 -20.63 -9.84 1.85
N ASP A 65 -21.77 -9.74 2.56
CA ASP A 65 -22.02 -8.77 3.63
C ASP A 65 -21.18 -9.02 4.91
N ALA A 66 -20.64 -10.25 5.06
CA ALA A 66 -19.75 -10.63 6.16
C ALA A 66 -18.26 -10.31 5.89
N LEU A 67 -17.90 -9.81 4.70
CA LEU A 67 -16.51 -9.64 4.27
C LEU A 67 -16.18 -8.19 3.94
N MET A 68 -15.12 -7.66 4.56
CA MET A 68 -14.60 -6.29 4.34
C MET A 68 -14.70 -5.84 2.86
N PRO A 69 -15.28 -4.66 2.56
CA PRO A 69 -15.43 -4.18 1.20
C PRO A 69 -14.11 -4.11 0.44
N HIS A 70 -14.16 -4.37 -0.88
CA HIS A 70 -12.96 -4.42 -1.73
C HIS A 70 -12.10 -3.14 -1.66
N ALA A 71 -12.72 -1.97 -1.45
CA ALA A 71 -12.00 -0.71 -1.23
C ALA A 71 -11.13 -0.74 0.05
N ALA A 72 -11.69 -1.19 1.17
CA ALA A 72 -11.00 -1.32 2.44
C ALA A 72 -9.90 -2.40 2.41
N ARG A 73 -10.17 -3.57 1.78
CA ARG A 73 -9.15 -4.62 1.57
C ARG A 73 -7.93 -4.11 0.79
N ARG A 74 -8.12 -3.21 -0.19
CA ARG A 74 -7.01 -2.57 -0.92
C ARG A 74 -6.18 -1.62 -0.05
N VAL A 75 -6.81 -0.93 0.91
CA VAL A 75 -6.10 -0.09 1.89
C VAL A 75 -5.31 -0.96 2.87
N LEU A 76 -5.91 -2.03 3.39
CA LEU A 76 -5.26 -3.00 4.28
C LEU A 76 -4.01 -3.62 3.62
N VAL A 77 -4.13 -4.11 2.38
CA VAL A 77 -3.00 -4.65 1.60
C VAL A 77 -1.91 -3.61 1.32
N TYR A 78 -2.26 -2.32 1.23
CA TYR A 78 -1.26 -1.25 1.10
C TYR A 78 -0.52 -1.01 2.43
N LEU A 79 -1.24 -0.91 3.55
CA LEU A 79 -0.66 -0.76 4.89
C LEU A 79 0.29 -1.91 5.22
N MET A 80 -0.14 -3.16 5.00
CA MET A 80 0.68 -4.36 5.21
C MET A 80 1.95 -4.41 4.35
N ARG A 81 2.00 -3.67 3.24
CA ARG A 81 3.17 -3.64 2.32
C ARG A 81 4.08 -2.43 2.49
N GLN A 82 3.57 -1.31 3.01
CA GLN A 82 4.28 -0.02 3.05
C GLN A 82 4.46 0.54 4.46
N GLY A 83 3.74 0.01 5.46
CA GLY A 83 3.76 0.50 6.84
C GLY A 83 3.03 1.83 7.09
N VAL A 84 2.83 2.65 6.05
CA VAL A 84 2.33 4.04 6.17
C VAL A 84 1.56 4.48 4.92
N ILE A 85 0.57 5.35 5.10
CA ILE A 85 -0.14 6.11 4.07
C ILE A 85 -0.04 7.60 4.41
N LEU A 86 0.36 8.40 3.42
CA LEU A 86 0.40 9.87 3.49
C LEU A 86 -0.66 10.46 2.56
N ALA A 87 -1.53 11.34 3.07
CA ALA A 87 -2.53 12.07 2.29
C ALA A 87 -1.89 12.93 1.19
N ALA A 88 -0.68 13.44 1.44
CA ALA A 88 0.12 14.20 0.48
C ALA A 88 0.59 13.35 -0.73
N GLU A 89 0.73 12.03 -0.58
CA GLU A 89 1.07 11.13 -1.69
C GLU A 89 -0.18 10.57 -2.39
N ASN A 90 -1.19 10.17 -1.62
CA ASN A 90 -2.39 9.54 -2.16
C ASN A 90 -3.64 9.83 -1.32
N LEU A 91 -4.16 11.05 -1.45
CA LEU A 91 -5.39 11.50 -0.78
C LEU A 91 -6.58 10.55 -0.99
N LYS A 92 -6.72 9.92 -2.17
CA LYS A 92 -7.81 8.96 -2.45
C LYS A 92 -7.70 7.68 -1.62
N LEU A 93 -6.49 7.20 -1.34
CA LEU A 93 -6.28 6.04 -0.47
C LEU A 93 -6.44 6.42 1.01
N PHE A 94 -6.03 7.64 1.38
CA PHE A 94 -6.18 8.17 2.74
C PHE A 94 -7.66 8.42 3.11
N ASP A 95 -8.46 8.94 2.18
CA ASP A 95 -9.91 9.10 2.34
C ASP A 95 -10.61 7.73 2.54
N LEU A 96 -10.24 6.72 1.74
CA LEU A 96 -10.72 5.36 1.93
C LEU A 96 -10.29 4.75 3.28
N LEU A 97 -9.08 5.06 3.78
CA LEU A 97 -8.67 4.64 5.11
C LEU A 97 -9.55 5.28 6.20
N CYS A 98 -9.79 6.58 6.12
CA CYS A 98 -10.63 7.30 7.09
C CYS A 98 -12.08 6.79 7.06
N ARG A 99 -12.60 6.47 5.87
CA ARG A 99 -13.96 5.93 5.69
C ARG A 99 -14.16 4.53 6.28
N TYR A 100 -13.14 3.67 6.20
CA TYR A 100 -13.20 2.27 6.60
C TYR A 100 -12.34 1.96 7.84
N GLU A 101 -12.04 2.98 8.66
CA GLU A 101 -11.05 2.88 9.74
C GLU A 101 -11.34 1.75 10.73
N ALA A 102 -12.60 1.62 11.17
CA ALA A 102 -12.99 0.62 12.18
C ALA A 102 -12.78 -0.82 11.71
N GLU A 103 -13.11 -1.13 10.45
CA GLU A 103 -12.90 -2.45 9.87
C GLU A 103 -11.41 -2.75 9.67
N ILE A 104 -10.65 -1.76 9.19
CA ILE A 104 -9.20 -1.87 8.98
C ILE A 104 -8.49 -2.06 10.32
N ARG A 105 -8.83 -1.28 11.34
CA ARG A 105 -8.30 -1.40 12.71
C ARG A 105 -8.59 -2.78 13.31
N ARG A 106 -9.79 -3.34 13.08
CA ARG A 106 -10.16 -4.69 13.54
C ARG A 106 -9.27 -5.78 12.91
N HIS A 107 -9.15 -5.81 11.57
CA HIS A 107 -8.35 -6.84 10.90
C HIS A 107 -6.83 -6.69 11.12
N LEU A 108 -6.36 -5.50 11.49
CA LEU A 108 -4.97 -5.31 11.94
C LEU A 108 -4.76 -5.87 13.36
N ALA A 109 -5.72 -5.67 14.27
CA ALA A 109 -5.65 -6.23 15.63
C ALA A 109 -5.67 -7.77 15.64
N GLU A 110 -6.35 -8.39 14.69
CA GLU A 110 -6.34 -9.85 14.45
C GLU A 110 -4.93 -10.42 14.13
N VAL A 111 -3.95 -9.57 13.82
CA VAL A 111 -2.53 -9.93 13.61
C VAL A 111 -1.57 -9.13 14.51
N TYR A 112 -2.04 -8.67 15.67
CA TYR A 112 -1.27 -7.90 16.67
C TYR A 112 -0.67 -6.58 16.16
N ILE A 113 -1.33 -5.95 15.19
CA ILE A 113 -0.93 -4.67 14.60
C ILE A 113 -1.97 -3.59 14.94
N GLN A 114 -1.51 -2.43 15.40
CA GLN A 114 -2.35 -1.25 15.63
C GLN A 114 -2.22 -0.25 14.48
N LEU A 115 -3.37 0.26 14.02
CA LEU A 115 -3.43 1.46 13.18
C LEU A 115 -3.34 2.72 14.04
N VAL A 116 -2.40 3.60 13.72
CA VAL A 116 -2.38 4.98 14.20
C VAL A 116 -2.72 5.92 13.05
N LEU A 117 -3.71 6.80 13.26
CA LEU A 117 -4.24 7.74 12.27
C LEU A 117 -4.27 9.16 12.85
N ASP A 118 -3.57 10.10 12.22
CA ASP A 118 -3.71 11.54 12.45
C ASP A 118 -4.30 12.17 11.17
N ALA A 119 -5.63 12.24 11.14
CA ALA A 119 -6.38 12.84 10.04
C ALA A 119 -6.13 14.35 9.89
N LYS A 120 -5.67 15.05 10.93
CA LYS A 120 -5.36 16.50 10.88
C LYS A 120 -4.03 16.76 10.17
N LYS A 121 -3.05 15.87 10.33
CA LYS A 121 -1.75 15.94 9.65
C LYS A 121 -1.64 15.06 8.41
N GLY A 122 -2.70 14.32 8.06
CA GLY A 122 -2.76 13.51 6.85
C GLY A 122 -1.79 12.34 6.85
N VAL A 123 -1.53 11.73 8.03
CA VAL A 123 -0.63 10.58 8.18
C VAL A 123 -1.37 9.42 8.85
N ALA A 124 -1.10 8.21 8.37
CA ALA A 124 -1.50 6.99 9.06
C ALA A 124 -0.42 5.93 8.91
N TYR A 125 -0.16 5.16 9.94
CA TYR A 125 0.87 4.12 9.96
C TYR A 125 0.48 2.97 10.87
N ILE A 126 1.16 1.83 10.70
CA ILE A 126 0.98 0.64 11.52
C ILE A 126 2.17 0.42 12.46
N ILE A 127 1.88 -0.08 13.66
CA ILE A 127 2.85 -0.49 14.69
C ILE A 127 2.46 -1.85 15.26
N ASN A 128 3.41 -2.58 15.85
CA ASN A 128 3.12 -3.81 16.59
C ASN A 128 2.50 -3.44 17.95
N LEU A 129 1.63 -4.29 18.51
CA LEU A 129 1.06 -4.07 19.83
C LEU A 129 2.13 -4.04 20.95
N GLU A 130 3.10 -4.96 20.87
CA GLU A 130 4.29 -5.05 21.73
C GLU A 130 4.99 -3.68 21.92
N SER A 131 5.12 -2.87 20.86
CA SER A 131 5.76 -1.53 20.92
C SER A 131 4.93 -0.44 21.63
N ILE A 132 3.88 -0.84 22.35
CA ILE A 132 3.07 -0.01 23.26
C ILE A 132 3.09 -0.61 24.68
N GLU A 133 3.31 -1.93 24.79
CA GLU A 133 3.45 -2.69 26.03
C GLU A 133 4.87 -2.57 26.59
N ASP A 134 5.89 -2.47 25.71
CA ASP A 134 7.27 -2.02 25.99
C ASP A 134 7.31 -0.66 26.77
N GLU A 135 6.27 0.19 26.65
CA GLU A 135 6.15 1.48 27.39
C GLU A 135 5.36 1.37 28.72
N GLN A 136 4.72 0.24 29.07
CA GLN A 136 3.62 0.22 30.07
C GLN A 136 3.59 -0.86 31.16
N GLU A 137 4.32 -1.98 31.07
CA GLU A 137 4.20 -3.07 32.08
C GLU A 137 5.43 -3.30 32.99
N ASP A 138 5.17 -3.87 34.17
CA ASP A 138 6.13 -4.29 35.19
C ASP A 138 7.14 -5.35 34.68
N GLU A 139 8.32 -5.42 35.28
CA GLU A 139 9.44 -6.33 34.93
C GLU A 139 9.15 -7.86 35.10
N ASN A 140 7.88 -8.28 35.22
CA ASN A 140 7.49 -9.59 35.75
C ASN A 140 6.51 -10.41 34.88
N GLN A 141 6.19 -10.01 33.64
CA GLN A 141 5.49 -10.89 32.67
C GLN A 141 6.43 -11.37 31.55
N PRO A 142 6.52 -12.69 31.27
CA PRO A 142 7.40 -13.22 30.25
C PRO A 142 6.84 -13.00 28.83
N LEU A 143 7.59 -12.30 27.99
CA LEU A 143 7.25 -11.90 26.61
C LEU A 143 7.20 -13.07 25.58
N ASP A 144 7.14 -14.33 26.03
CA ASP A 144 7.56 -15.50 25.24
C ASP A 144 6.53 -16.03 24.22
N ASP A 145 5.26 -15.59 24.27
CA ASP A 145 4.15 -16.16 23.46
C ASP A 145 3.65 -15.29 22.29
N PHE A 146 4.21 -14.09 22.05
CA PHE A 146 3.77 -13.21 20.95
C PHE A 146 4.52 -13.48 19.62
N PRO A 147 3.84 -13.91 18.53
CA PRO A 147 4.47 -14.15 17.24
C PRO A 147 4.77 -12.84 16.49
N VAL A 148 5.95 -12.27 16.72
CA VAL A 148 6.39 -10.98 16.13
C VAL A 148 6.42 -11.03 14.60
N LEU A 149 5.39 -10.48 13.96
CA LEU A 149 5.21 -10.47 12.50
C LEU A 149 6.16 -9.50 11.78
N ILE A 150 6.62 -8.44 12.46
CA ILE A 150 7.56 -7.45 11.92
C ILE A 150 8.84 -7.46 12.76
N ARG A 151 9.90 -8.08 12.22
CA ARG A 151 11.22 -8.20 12.86
C ARG A 151 11.84 -6.82 13.16
N LYS A 152 11.86 -6.41 14.44
CA LYS A 152 12.58 -5.23 14.96
C LYS A 152 14.00 -5.19 14.33
N ARG A 153 14.29 -4.17 13.50
CA ARG A 153 15.61 -3.93 12.88
C ARG A 153 16.32 -2.84 13.66
N THR A 154 17.42 -3.17 14.33
CA THR A 154 18.24 -2.20 15.04
C THR A 154 18.75 -1.11 14.10
N LEU A 155 18.52 0.16 14.44
CA LEU A 155 19.21 1.27 13.79
C LEU A 155 20.65 1.37 14.27
N THR A 156 21.50 2.00 13.46
CA THR A 156 22.83 2.43 13.92
C THR A 156 22.70 3.72 14.72
N VAL A 157 23.59 3.95 15.69
CA VAL A 157 23.65 5.19 16.48
C VAL A 157 23.67 6.45 15.59
N TYR A 158 24.28 6.34 14.40
CA TYR A 158 24.30 7.40 13.39
C TYR A 158 22.94 7.65 12.74
N ASP A 159 22.19 6.59 12.39
CA ASP A 159 20.83 6.71 11.88
C ASP A 159 19.89 7.31 12.95
N THR A 160 19.96 6.84 14.20
CA THR A 160 19.17 7.35 15.33
C THR A 160 19.49 8.82 15.63
N LEU A 161 20.76 9.22 15.56
CA LEU A 161 21.16 10.63 15.72
C LEU A 161 20.55 11.53 14.63
N ILE A 162 20.48 11.08 13.38
CA ILE A 162 19.81 11.83 12.31
C ILE A 162 18.30 11.94 12.60
N LEU A 163 17.64 10.87 13.05
CA LEU A 163 16.23 10.93 13.44
C LEU A 163 15.98 11.90 14.61
N LEU A 164 16.86 11.95 15.61
CA LEU A 164 16.79 12.92 16.71
C LEU A 164 16.89 14.37 16.19
N ILE A 165 17.83 14.66 15.28
CA ILE A 165 17.98 15.98 14.64
C ILE A 165 16.73 16.34 13.82
N LEU A 166 16.22 15.41 13.01
CA LEU A 166 15.01 15.60 12.19
C LEU A 166 13.76 15.82 13.05
N ARG A 167 13.58 15.06 14.14
CA ARG A 167 12.44 15.21 15.06
C ARG A 167 12.48 16.55 15.78
N LYS A 168 13.65 16.97 16.26
CA LYS A 168 13.84 18.30 16.89
C LYS A 168 13.51 19.43 15.91
N TYR A 169 14.07 19.39 14.70
CA TYR A 169 13.79 20.40 13.67
C TYR A 169 12.30 20.41 13.29
N TYR A 170 11.67 19.24 13.17
CA TYR A 170 10.23 19.12 12.94
C TYR A 170 9.42 19.79 14.05
N GLN A 171 9.73 19.53 15.32
CA GLN A 171 9.04 20.13 16.47
C GLN A 171 9.23 21.65 16.54
N GLU A 172 10.45 22.15 16.29
CA GLU A 172 10.74 23.59 16.23
C GLU A 172 9.89 24.30 15.17
N ARG A 173 9.76 23.71 13.97
CA ARG A 173 9.01 24.27 12.84
C ARG A 173 7.49 24.08 12.95
N GLU A 174 7.03 22.94 13.46
CA GLU A 174 5.62 22.70 13.77
C GLU A 174 5.12 23.70 14.84
N THR A 175 5.93 24.00 15.85
CA THR A 175 5.62 25.01 16.88
C THR A 175 5.61 26.44 16.31
N ALA A 176 6.44 26.72 15.29
CA ALA A 176 6.39 27.98 14.53
C ALA A 176 5.19 28.08 13.56
N GLY A 177 4.37 27.02 13.43
CA GLY A 177 3.18 26.99 12.58
C GLY A 177 3.41 26.53 11.14
N GLU A 178 4.60 26.06 10.77
CA GLU A 178 4.88 25.53 9.44
C GLU A 178 4.09 24.24 9.19
N GLN A 179 3.30 24.20 8.10
CA GLN A 179 2.49 23.03 7.73
C GLN A 179 3.26 22.02 6.86
N LYS A 180 4.33 22.46 6.20
CA LYS A 180 5.29 21.65 5.44
C LYS A 180 6.68 22.04 5.89
N ILE A 181 7.46 21.06 6.34
CA ILE A 181 8.75 21.30 7.00
C ILE A 181 9.85 20.77 6.07
N ILE A 182 10.53 21.68 5.39
CA ILE A 182 11.56 21.37 4.40
C ILE A 182 12.94 21.60 5.03
N ILE A 183 13.86 20.65 4.81
CA ILE A 183 15.24 20.72 5.29
C ILE A 183 16.24 20.43 4.17
N ASP A 184 17.34 21.17 4.17
CA ASP A 184 18.46 21.03 3.22
C ASP A 184 19.51 20.05 3.76
N VAL A 185 20.18 19.28 2.89
CA VAL A 185 21.21 18.30 3.29
C VAL A 185 22.39 18.97 4.03
N GLU A 186 22.78 20.18 3.63
CA GLU A 186 23.79 21.00 4.31
C GLU A 186 23.36 21.36 5.73
N ARG A 187 22.06 21.53 5.98
CA ARG A 187 21.53 21.82 7.33
C ARG A 187 21.60 20.58 8.22
N ILE A 188 21.29 19.40 7.68
CA ILE A 188 21.44 18.12 8.41
C ILE A 188 22.92 17.87 8.72
N GLN A 189 23.80 18.01 7.72
CA GLN A 189 25.25 17.87 7.89
C GLN A 189 25.79 18.84 8.95
N SER A 190 25.39 20.11 8.90
CA SER A 190 25.78 21.12 9.89
C SER A 190 25.31 20.79 11.30
N SER A 191 24.12 20.20 11.45
CA SER A 191 23.59 19.74 12.74
C SER A 191 24.27 18.47 13.29
N LEU A 192 24.95 17.69 12.44
CA LEU A 192 25.72 16.51 12.84
C LEU A 192 27.15 16.84 13.33
N ILE A 193 27.75 17.93 12.87
CA ILE A 193 29.14 18.33 13.21
C ILE A 193 29.45 18.26 14.73
N PRO A 194 28.60 18.72 15.66
CA PRO A 194 28.90 18.67 17.10
C PRO A 194 29.03 17.25 17.69
N PHE A 195 28.55 16.23 16.98
CA PHE A 195 28.46 14.85 17.46
C PHE A 195 29.42 13.88 16.75
N ILE A 196 30.06 14.32 15.65
CA ILE A 196 31.01 13.52 14.88
C ILE A 196 32.44 13.92 15.29
N PRO A 197 33.34 12.97 15.63
CA PRO A 197 34.72 13.30 15.94
C PRO A 197 35.41 13.92 14.72
N LEU A 198 36.13 15.03 14.92
CA LEU A 198 36.81 15.82 13.89
C LEU A 198 37.74 14.96 13.02
N THR A 199 37.22 14.50 11.88
CA THR A 199 37.86 13.52 11.01
C THR A 199 37.95 14.08 9.59
N ASN A 200 39.11 13.98 8.95
CA ASN A 200 39.38 14.47 7.59
C ASN A 200 38.71 13.61 6.47
N HIS A 201 37.48 13.15 6.68
CA HIS A 201 36.77 12.20 5.82
C HIS A 201 35.40 12.69 5.34
N ASP A 202 35.21 14.01 5.23
CA ASP A 202 33.96 14.66 4.77
C ASP A 202 33.29 13.99 3.55
N SER A 203 34.07 13.57 2.54
CA SER A 203 33.54 12.87 1.35
C SER A 203 33.05 11.42 1.60
N LYS A 204 33.50 10.76 2.68
CA LYS A 204 32.94 9.49 3.16
C LYS A 204 31.73 9.75 4.05
N ASP A 205 31.77 10.77 4.88
CA ASP A 205 30.70 11.06 5.84
C ASP A 205 29.46 11.65 5.15
N ARG A 206 29.63 12.45 4.09
CA ARG A 206 28.54 12.85 3.18
C ARG A 206 27.93 11.66 2.43
N LYS A 207 28.72 10.62 2.10
CA LYS A 207 28.18 9.37 1.51
C LYS A 207 27.38 8.56 2.54
N LYS A 208 27.82 8.48 3.80
CA LYS A 208 27.02 7.87 4.88
C LYS A 208 25.72 8.62 5.10
N LEU A 209 25.76 9.96 5.11
CA LEU A 209 24.59 10.81 5.24
C LEU A 209 23.57 10.52 4.14
N ASN A 210 23.97 10.61 2.87
CA ASN A 210 23.08 10.31 1.74
C ASN A 210 22.46 8.91 1.84
N ALA A 211 23.26 7.88 2.15
CA ALA A 211 22.77 6.51 2.32
C ALA A 211 21.82 6.35 3.53
N ALA A 212 21.91 7.18 4.56
CA ALA A 212 20.94 7.23 5.65
C ALA A 212 19.64 7.95 5.21
N LEU A 213 19.75 9.07 4.51
CA LEU A 213 18.62 9.82 3.96
C LEU A 213 17.81 8.97 2.96
N GLU A 214 18.48 8.16 2.13
CA GLU A 214 17.84 7.18 1.24
C GLU A 214 16.97 6.17 2.02
N LYS A 215 17.49 5.53 3.08
CA LYS A 215 16.69 4.67 3.99
C LYS A 215 15.50 5.43 4.58
N PHE A 216 15.66 6.71 4.89
CA PHE A 216 14.58 7.53 5.48
C PHE A 216 13.52 7.94 4.46
N ILE A 217 13.84 7.96 3.16
CA ILE A 217 12.85 8.08 2.08
C ILE A 217 12.12 6.74 1.88
N GLU A 218 12.83 5.61 1.93
CA GLU A 218 12.21 4.26 1.91
C GLU A 218 11.24 4.08 3.10
N LYS A 219 11.67 4.44 4.33
CA LYS A 219 10.83 4.50 5.54
C LYS A 219 9.81 5.65 5.54
N LYS A 220 9.68 6.45 4.46
CA LYS A 220 8.75 7.58 4.30
C LYS A 220 8.85 8.69 5.36
N VAL A 221 9.96 8.74 6.11
CA VAL A 221 10.27 9.80 7.09
C VAL A 221 10.62 11.11 6.38
N LEU A 222 11.24 10.98 5.21
CA LEU A 222 11.57 12.06 4.30
C LEU A 222 10.86 11.85 2.96
N THR A 223 10.60 12.94 2.24
CA THR A 223 10.15 12.92 0.85
C THR A 223 10.98 13.93 0.07
N GLY A 224 11.66 13.49 -0.99
CA GLY A 224 12.49 14.37 -1.82
C GLY A 224 11.64 15.37 -2.63
N LEU A 225 12.07 16.63 -2.69
CA LEU A 225 11.39 17.64 -3.51
C LEU A 225 11.71 17.44 -5.00
N ARG A 226 10.69 17.57 -5.85
CA ARG A 226 10.84 17.42 -7.32
C ARG A 226 11.60 18.62 -7.89
N GLY A 227 12.80 18.38 -8.41
CA GLY A 227 13.64 19.40 -9.04
C GLY A 227 14.63 20.10 -8.11
N GLU A 228 14.63 19.78 -6.81
CA GLU A 228 15.53 20.37 -5.82
C GLU A 228 16.33 19.26 -5.12
N GLU A 229 17.46 18.88 -5.73
CA GLU A 229 18.38 17.88 -5.15
C GLU A 229 18.92 18.33 -3.79
N GLY A 230 19.04 17.38 -2.85
CA GLY A 230 19.49 17.65 -1.49
C GLY A 230 18.43 18.28 -0.57
N ARG A 231 17.18 18.45 -1.03
CA ARG A 231 16.08 19.02 -0.22
C ARG A 231 14.98 18.00 0.06
N TYR A 232 14.54 17.95 1.30
CA TYR A 232 13.60 16.94 1.79
C TYR A 232 12.48 17.57 2.62
N GLU A 233 11.24 17.18 2.33
CA GLU A 233 10.10 17.40 3.22
C GLU A 233 10.14 16.33 4.33
N ILE A 234 10.21 16.75 5.59
CA ILE A 234 10.11 15.85 6.75
C ILE A 234 8.63 15.54 6.98
N THR A 235 8.26 14.26 6.93
CA THR A 235 6.86 13.84 7.03
C THR A 235 6.42 13.68 8.50
N PRO A 236 5.11 13.76 8.83
CA PRO A 236 4.65 13.72 10.21
C PRO A 236 4.91 12.41 10.98
N ILE A 237 5.37 11.34 10.31
CA ILE A 237 5.73 10.05 10.94
C ILE A 237 6.96 10.16 11.85
N ILE A 238 7.83 11.17 11.65
CA ILE A 238 9.02 11.41 12.48
C ILE A 238 8.71 11.53 13.98
N ARG A 239 7.47 11.91 14.33
CA ARG A 239 7.01 12.02 15.71
C ARG A 239 6.91 10.66 16.41
N ALA A 240 6.59 9.60 15.66
CA ALA A 240 6.34 8.24 16.16
C ALA A 240 7.60 7.38 16.29
N LEU A 241 8.59 7.56 15.41
CA LEU A 241 9.72 6.62 15.29
C LEU A 241 10.61 6.50 16.53
N LEU A 242 10.60 7.49 17.43
CA LEU A 242 11.33 7.43 18.71
C LEU A 242 10.49 6.90 19.89
N GLN A 243 9.31 6.32 19.62
CA GLN A 243 8.55 5.50 20.57
C GLN A 243 8.72 3.99 20.29
N ILE A 244 9.31 3.64 19.13
CA ILE A 244 9.50 2.26 18.65
C ILE A 244 10.97 1.83 18.82
N GLU A 245 11.84 2.75 19.29
CA GLU A 245 13.30 2.59 19.35
C GLU A 245 13.90 3.23 20.62
N ILE A 246 13.49 2.75 21.80
CA ILE A 246 14.23 2.83 23.08
C ILE A 246 14.30 1.41 23.65
#